data_AF-A0A1D5RLF7-F1
#
_entry.id   AF-A0A1D5RLF7-F1
#
_cell.length_a   1.000
_cell.length_b   1.000
_cell.length_c   1.000
_cell.angle_alpha   90.00
_cell.angle_beta   90.00
_cell.angle_gamma   90.00
#
_symmetry.space_group_name_H-M   'P 1'
#
loop_
_entity.id
_entity.type
_entity.pdbx_description
1 polymer ?
#
loop_
_entity_poly.entity_id
_entity_poly.type
_entity_poly.pdbx_seq_one_letter_code
_entity_poly.pdbx_strand_id
1 'polypeptide(L)'
;MAVQVLRQMVYFLLSLFSLVQGAHSGSPREDFRFCGQRNQTQQSTLHYDQSSEPHIFVWNTEETLTIRAPFLAAPDIPRFFPEPRGLYHFCLYWSRHTGRLHLRYGKHDYLLSSQASRLLCFQKQEQSLKQGAPLIATSVSSWQIPQNT
;
A
#
# COMPACT_ATOMS: atom_id res chain seq x y z
N MET A 1 21.08 -54.94 5.39
CA MET A 1 19.68 -54.54 5.11
C MET A 1 19.27 -53.23 5.80
N ALA A 2 19.70 -52.94 7.04
CA ALA A 2 19.34 -51.70 7.75
C ALA A 2 19.83 -50.38 7.09
N VAL A 3 21.03 -50.39 6.48
CA VAL A 3 21.62 -49.19 5.85
C VAL A 3 20.85 -48.72 4.61
N GLN A 4 20.23 -49.65 3.88
CA GLN A 4 19.48 -49.37 2.66
C GLN A 4 18.10 -48.75 2.96
N VAL A 5 17.47 -49.19 4.05
CA VAL A 5 16.21 -48.63 4.58
C VAL A 5 16.42 -47.19 5.07
N LEU A 6 17.51 -46.92 5.79
CA LEU A 6 17.84 -45.57 6.25
C LEU A 6 18.04 -44.60 5.08
N ARG A 7 18.74 -45.05 4.04
CA ARG A 7 18.99 -44.25 2.83
C ARG A 7 17.71 -43.95 2.05
N GLN A 8 16.79 -44.91 1.95
CA GLN A 8 15.47 -44.70 1.33
C GLN A 8 14.58 -43.76 2.15
N MET A 9 14.61 -43.83 3.47
CA MET A 9 13.89 -42.86 4.33
C MET A 9 14.40 -41.43 4.15
N VAL A 10 15.73 -41.24 4.04
CA VAL A 10 16.32 -39.91 3.82
C VAL A 10 15.87 -39.33 2.48
N TYR A 11 15.88 -40.12 1.40
CA TYR A 11 15.39 -39.65 0.10
C TYR A 11 13.89 -39.37 0.09
N PHE A 12 13.10 -40.17 0.81
CA PHE A 12 11.66 -39.96 0.96
C PHE A 12 11.38 -38.65 1.71
N LEU A 13 12.06 -38.41 2.84
CA LEU A 13 11.97 -37.16 3.60
C LEU A 13 12.38 -35.95 2.76
N LEU A 14 13.49 -36.03 2.00
CA LEU A 14 13.93 -34.97 1.09
C LEU A 14 12.87 -34.66 0.02
N SER A 15 12.25 -35.69 -0.57
CA SER A 15 11.17 -35.49 -1.54
C SER A 15 9.93 -34.84 -0.91
N LEU A 16 9.62 -35.18 0.34
CA LEU A 16 8.54 -34.54 1.10
C LEU A 16 8.82 -33.05 1.33
N PHE A 17 10.05 -32.67 1.67
CA PHE A 17 10.44 -31.26 1.86
C PHE A 17 10.35 -30.45 0.56
N SER A 18 10.61 -31.06 -0.60
CA SER A 18 10.48 -30.37 -1.90
C SER A 18 9.03 -30.08 -2.30
N LEU A 19 8.05 -30.84 -1.78
CA LEU A 19 6.63 -30.61 -2.05
C LEU A 19 6.02 -29.47 -1.22
N VAL A 20 6.70 -29.01 -0.17
CA VAL A 20 6.25 -27.90 0.70
C VAL A 20 6.74 -26.53 0.20
N GLN A 21 7.46 -26.48 -0.92
CA GLN A 21 7.75 -25.22 -1.64
C GLN A 21 6.47 -24.76 -2.37
N GLY A 22 5.42 -24.51 -1.59
CA GLY A 22 4.17 -23.93 -2.06
C GLY A 22 4.47 -22.61 -2.74
N ALA A 23 4.04 -22.53 -4.00
CA ALA A 23 4.07 -21.33 -4.81
C ALA A 23 3.60 -20.14 -3.98
N HIS A 24 4.54 -19.30 -3.54
CA HIS A 24 4.25 -17.96 -3.03
C HIS A 24 3.89 -17.04 -4.21
N SER A 25 2.94 -17.46 -5.04
CA SER A 25 2.14 -16.51 -5.81
C SER A 25 1.18 -15.86 -4.80
N GLY A 26 1.74 -15.04 -3.91
CA GLY A 26 0.98 -14.22 -2.99
C GLY A 26 0.09 -13.34 -3.85
N SER A 27 -1.20 -13.69 -3.90
CA SER A 27 -2.25 -12.79 -4.32
C SER A 27 -1.94 -11.39 -3.74
N PRO A 28 -2.06 -10.30 -4.53
CA PRO A 28 -1.86 -8.95 -4.01
C PRO A 28 -2.64 -8.82 -2.70
N ARG A 29 -1.92 -8.60 -1.60
CA ARG A 29 -2.52 -8.55 -0.26
C ARG A 29 -3.49 -7.37 -0.15
N GLU A 30 -3.43 -6.42 -1.08
CA GLU A 30 -4.21 -5.20 -1.08
C GLU A 30 -4.96 -5.05 -2.42
N ASP A 31 -6.17 -4.48 -2.36
CA ASP A 31 -7.01 -4.22 -3.54
C ASP A 31 -6.48 -3.01 -4.35
N PHE A 32 -5.75 -2.10 -3.71
CA PHE A 32 -5.08 -0.97 -4.35
C PHE A 32 -3.80 -0.58 -3.60
N ARG A 33 -2.77 -0.22 -4.36
CA ARG A 33 -1.49 0.26 -3.87
C ARG A 33 -0.98 1.37 -4.79
N PHE A 34 -0.78 2.54 -4.22
CA PHE A 34 -0.12 3.68 -4.88
C PHE A 34 1.14 4.06 -4.11
N CYS A 35 2.30 3.88 -4.70
CA CYS A 35 3.59 4.14 -4.08
C CYS A 35 4.31 5.31 -4.74
N GLY A 36 5.30 5.86 -4.06
CA GLY A 36 6.22 6.84 -4.61
C GLY A 36 7.15 7.39 -3.56
N GLN A 37 7.76 8.52 -3.90
CA GLN A 37 8.63 9.28 -3.04
C GLN A 37 8.12 10.71 -2.93
N ARG A 38 8.22 11.27 -1.72
CA ARG A 38 7.91 12.67 -1.43
C ARG A 38 9.16 13.36 -0.92
N ASN A 39 9.53 14.47 -1.55
CA ASN A 39 10.61 15.31 -1.06
C ASN A 39 10.08 16.30 -0.02
N GLN A 40 10.38 16.07 1.26
CA GLN A 40 9.95 16.93 2.36
C GLN A 40 11.00 18.01 2.63
N THR A 41 10.73 19.23 2.17
CA THR A 41 11.61 20.40 2.29
C THR A 41 11.40 21.19 3.59
N GLN A 42 10.24 21.01 4.23
CA GLN A 42 9.83 21.70 5.46
C GLN A 42 8.95 20.80 6.33
N GLN A 43 8.60 21.26 7.54
CA GLN A 43 7.61 20.57 8.36
C GLN A 43 6.30 20.47 7.59
N SER A 44 5.73 19.26 7.51
CA SER A 44 4.60 18.99 6.66
C SER A 44 3.50 18.21 7.37
N THR A 45 2.28 18.34 6.88
CA THR A 45 1.08 17.74 7.46
C THR A 45 0.46 16.70 6.54
N LEU A 46 -0.23 15.74 7.14
CA LEU A 46 -1.12 14.80 6.48
C LEU A 46 -2.55 15.31 6.65
N HIS A 47 -3.28 15.43 5.54
CA HIS A 47 -4.68 15.78 5.55
C HIS A 47 -5.49 14.71 4.83
N TYR A 48 -6.58 14.27 5.45
CA TYR A 48 -7.48 13.29 4.87
C TYR A 48 -8.92 13.79 4.91
N ASP A 49 -9.60 13.74 3.77
CA ASP A 49 -11.04 14.01 3.69
C ASP A 49 -11.78 12.82 3.09
N GLN A 50 -12.99 12.57 3.59
CA GLN A 50 -13.93 11.73 2.88
C GLN A 50 -14.44 12.46 1.63
N SER A 51 -14.32 11.84 0.46
CA SER A 51 -14.91 12.34 -0.78
C SER A 51 -16.31 11.78 -1.01
N SER A 52 -17.18 12.59 -1.62
CA SER A 52 -18.47 12.14 -2.15
C SER A 52 -18.31 11.35 -3.47
N GLU A 53 -17.28 11.66 -4.24
CA GLU A 53 -16.93 10.94 -5.47
C GLU A 53 -16.19 9.62 -5.18
N PRO A 54 -16.41 8.56 -5.98
CA PRO A 54 -15.81 7.24 -5.78
C PRO A 54 -14.36 7.18 -6.33
N HIS A 55 -13.55 8.18 -6.04
CA HIS A 55 -12.17 8.30 -6.50
C HIS A 55 -11.19 8.40 -5.33
N ILE A 56 -9.99 7.86 -5.49
CA ILE A 56 -8.87 8.15 -4.60
C ILE A 56 -8.09 9.31 -5.22
N PHE A 57 -8.04 10.42 -4.52
CA PHE A 57 -7.34 11.62 -4.93
C PHE A 57 -6.13 11.84 -4.00
N VAL A 58 -4.96 12.01 -4.59
CA VAL A 58 -3.72 12.33 -3.86
C VAL A 58 -3.17 13.63 -4.43
N TRP A 59 -3.01 14.63 -3.58
CA TRP A 59 -2.46 15.92 -3.95
C TRP A 59 -1.40 16.36 -2.96
N ASN A 60 -0.27 16.78 -3.49
CA ASN A 60 0.91 17.11 -2.71
C ASN A 60 1.29 18.58 -2.91
N THR A 61 1.50 19.28 -1.81
CA THR A 61 2.15 20.59 -1.73
C THR A 61 3.40 20.47 -0.83
N GLU A 62 4.15 21.56 -0.68
CA GLU A 62 5.34 21.54 0.19
C GLU A 62 4.94 21.32 1.66
N GLU A 63 3.87 21.99 2.08
CA GLU A 63 3.32 21.96 3.43
C GLU A 63 2.40 20.76 3.70
N THR A 64 1.65 20.23 2.74
CA THR A 64 0.61 19.22 3.01
C THR A 64 0.55 18.11 1.96
N LEU A 65 0.44 16.85 2.42
CA LEU A 65 -0.05 15.75 1.60
C LEU A 65 -1.54 15.56 1.88
N THR A 66 -2.38 15.87 0.89
CA THR A 66 -3.83 15.69 0.95
C THR A 66 -4.22 14.40 0.27
N ILE A 67 -4.96 13.54 0.97
CA ILE A 67 -5.53 12.31 0.44
C ILE A 67 -7.05 12.38 0.60
N ARG A 68 -7.81 12.11 -0.46
CA ARG A 68 -9.27 12.00 -0.38
C ARG A 68 -9.71 10.67 -0.93
N ALA A 69 -10.68 10.04 -0.27
CA ALA A 69 -11.23 8.76 -0.70
C ALA A 69 -12.68 8.61 -0.20
N PRO A 70 -13.50 7.75 -0.81
CA PRO A 70 -14.93 7.61 -0.49
C PRO A 70 -15.20 6.80 0.79
N PHE A 71 -14.30 6.88 1.77
CA PHE A 71 -14.38 6.12 3.02
C PHE A 71 -14.41 7.08 4.20
N LEU A 72 -15.07 6.68 5.29
CA LEU A 72 -15.17 7.51 6.49
C LEU A 72 -13.79 7.70 7.12
N ALA A 73 -13.45 8.94 7.48
CA ALA A 73 -12.19 9.27 8.15
C ALA A 73 -12.07 8.56 9.50
N ALA A 74 -10.89 8.02 9.79
CA ALA A 74 -10.55 7.59 11.13
C ALA A 74 -10.57 8.80 12.09
N PRO A 75 -10.97 8.63 13.35
CA PRO A 75 -11.07 9.74 14.30
C PRO A 75 -9.69 10.34 14.66
N ASP A 76 -8.64 9.51 14.67
CA ASP A 76 -7.33 9.86 15.23
C ASP A 76 -6.23 9.88 14.16
N ILE A 77 -6.48 10.51 13.01
CA ILE A 77 -5.46 10.64 11.95
C ILE A 77 -4.36 11.61 12.43
N PRO A 78 -3.10 11.16 12.55
CA PRO A 78 -2.03 12.05 12.96
C PRO A 78 -1.85 13.19 11.96
N ARG A 79 -1.77 14.42 12.46
CA ARG A 79 -1.72 15.63 11.63
C ARG A 79 -0.35 15.90 11.01
N PHE A 80 0.73 15.59 11.71
CA PHE A 80 2.09 15.96 11.29
C PHE A 80 2.88 14.75 10.80
N PHE A 81 3.65 14.95 9.73
CA PHE A 81 4.68 14.00 9.31
C PHE A 81 5.92 14.09 10.22
N PRO A 82 6.83 13.10 10.16
CA PRO A 82 8.06 13.13 10.93
C PRO A 82 8.86 14.40 10.62
N GLU A 83 9.44 14.99 11.65
CA GLU A 83 10.18 16.26 11.55
C GLU A 83 11.41 16.23 10.63
N PRO A 84 12.22 15.15 10.57
CA PRO A 84 13.41 15.14 9.72
C PRO A 84 13.04 15.40 8.25
N ARG A 85 13.67 16.42 7.66
CA ARG A 85 13.53 16.73 6.23
C ARG A 85 14.22 15.65 5.39
N GLY A 86 13.78 15.50 4.16
CA GLY A 86 14.39 14.60 3.19
C GLY A 86 13.40 13.84 2.33
N LEU A 87 13.92 12.84 1.63
CA LEU A 87 13.16 12.02 0.69
C LEU A 87 12.51 10.84 1.42
N TYR A 88 11.19 10.82 1.45
CA TYR A 88 10.42 9.75 2.07
C TYR A 88 9.76 8.87 1.03
N HIS A 89 10.01 7.57 1.13
CA HIS A 89 9.20 6.56 0.45
C HIS A 89 7.84 6.47 1.12
N PHE A 90 6.79 6.39 0.32
CA PHE A 90 5.45 6.16 0.83
C PHE A 90 4.68 5.19 -0.05
N CYS A 91 3.69 4.55 0.55
CA CYS A 91 2.69 3.77 -0.17
C CYS A 91 1.33 3.97 0.51
N LEU A 92 0.33 4.32 -0.29
CA LEU A 92 -1.08 4.30 0.07
C LEU A 92 -1.65 2.94 -0.27
N TYR A 93 -2.22 2.28 0.73
CA TYR A 93 -2.78 0.94 0.62
C TYR A 93 -4.26 0.95 0.94
N TRP A 94 -5.04 0.24 0.14
CA TRP A 94 -6.43 -0.04 0.42
C TRP A 94 -6.71 -1.54 0.29
N SER A 95 -7.40 -2.07 1.29
CA SER A 95 -7.86 -3.46 1.31
C SER A 95 -9.33 -3.49 1.69
N ARG A 96 -10.16 -3.97 0.77
CA ARG A 96 -11.60 -4.11 0.94
C ARG A 96 -11.91 -5.14 2.02
N HIS A 97 -11.19 -6.25 2.04
CA HIS A 97 -11.45 -7.35 2.96
C HIS A 97 -11.10 -7.01 4.41
N THR A 98 -10.05 -6.20 4.65
CA THR A 98 -9.75 -5.68 5.99
C THR A 98 -10.56 -4.42 6.33
N GLY A 99 -11.17 -3.78 5.32
CA GLY A 99 -11.83 -2.50 5.48
C GLY A 99 -10.86 -1.37 5.83
N ARG A 100 -9.58 -1.46 5.44
CA ARG A 100 -8.56 -0.48 5.82
C ARG A 100 -8.08 0.32 4.61
N LEU A 101 -8.01 1.64 4.79
CA LEU A 101 -7.22 2.56 3.98
C LEU A 101 -6.13 3.13 4.88
N HIS A 102 -4.86 2.93 4.54
CA HIS A 102 -3.75 3.45 5.33
C HIS A 102 -2.59 3.90 4.45
N LEU A 103 -1.85 4.90 4.94
CA LEU A 103 -0.66 5.44 4.31
C LEU A 103 0.55 5.00 5.13
N ARG A 104 1.46 4.25 4.52
CA ARG A 104 2.78 4.03 5.09
C ARG A 104 3.72 5.11 4.55
N TYR A 105 4.31 5.91 5.43
CA TYR A 105 5.19 7.01 5.08
C TYR A 105 6.51 6.91 5.85
N GLY A 106 7.59 6.58 5.14
CA GLY A 106 8.87 6.21 5.74
C GLY A 106 8.74 5.01 6.66
N LYS A 107 8.95 5.23 7.96
CA LYS A 107 8.84 4.21 9.02
C LYS A 107 7.50 4.20 9.74
N HIS A 108 6.60 5.14 9.43
CA HIS A 108 5.34 5.34 10.14
C HIS A 108 4.16 4.85 9.30
N ASP A 109 3.10 4.40 9.97
CA ASP A 109 1.85 3.96 9.36
C ASP A 109 0.69 4.81 9.88
N TYR A 110 -0.07 5.40 8.95
CA TYR A 110 -1.16 6.33 9.23
C TYR A 110 -2.47 5.69 8.77
N LEU A 111 -3.31 5.29 9.71
CA LEU A 111 -4.64 4.77 9.39
C LEU A 111 -5.55 5.91 8.97
N LEU A 112 -5.95 5.94 7.69
CA LEU A 112 -6.83 6.98 7.15
C LEU A 112 -8.31 6.62 7.30
N SER A 113 -8.65 5.34 7.15
CA SER A 113 -9.99 4.81 7.39
C SER A 113 -9.95 3.37 7.91
N SER A 114 -10.80 3.08 8.90
CA SER A 114 -11.10 1.75 9.41
C SER A 114 -12.41 1.16 8.87
N GLN A 115 -13.09 1.87 7.97
CA GLN A 115 -14.40 1.49 7.39
C GLN A 115 -14.38 1.57 5.85
N ALA A 116 -13.32 1.05 5.25
CA ALA A 116 -13.09 1.07 3.81
C ALA A 116 -13.49 -0.25 3.10
N SER A 117 -14.60 -0.86 3.50
CA SER A 117 -15.05 -2.19 3.01
C SER A 117 -15.94 -2.14 1.76
N ARG A 118 -16.19 -0.94 1.22
CA ARG A 118 -17.04 -0.74 0.02
C ARG A 118 -16.44 -1.43 -1.20
N LEU A 119 -17.29 -2.07 -2.02
CA LEU A 119 -16.86 -2.66 -3.28
C LEU A 119 -16.58 -1.58 -4.33
N LEU A 120 -15.31 -1.35 -4.63
CA LEU A 120 -14.81 -0.42 -5.66
C LEU A 120 -13.70 -1.11 -6.48
N CYS A 121 -13.52 -0.66 -7.72
CA CYS A 121 -12.54 -1.21 -8.65
C CYS A 121 -11.73 -0.07 -9.26
N PHE A 122 -10.53 0.19 -8.74
CA PHE A 122 -9.67 1.28 -9.22
C PHE A 122 -8.80 0.81 -10.39
N GLN A 123 -9.19 1.17 -11.61
CA GLN A 123 -8.53 0.72 -12.85
C GLN A 123 -8.17 1.86 -13.81
N LYS A 124 -8.63 3.08 -13.54
CA LYS A 124 -8.43 4.23 -14.42
C LYS A 124 -7.76 5.34 -13.64
N GLN A 125 -6.69 5.89 -14.20
CA GLN A 125 -6.08 7.12 -13.75
C GLN A 125 -6.68 8.30 -14.53
N GLU A 126 -7.13 9.32 -13.81
CA GLU A 126 -7.60 10.56 -14.43
C GLU A 126 -6.51 11.63 -14.37
N GLN A 127 -6.52 12.53 -15.36
CA GLN A 127 -5.56 13.62 -15.41
C GLN A 127 -5.91 14.66 -14.33
N SER A 128 -5.04 14.79 -13.33
CA SER A 128 -5.15 15.85 -12.33
C SER A 128 -4.30 17.05 -12.76
N LEU A 129 -4.93 18.19 -12.99
CA LEU A 129 -4.25 19.45 -13.36
C LEU A 129 -3.85 20.29 -12.13
N LYS A 130 -3.85 19.68 -10.95
CA LYS A 130 -3.52 20.40 -9.71
C LYS A 130 -2.05 20.79 -9.71
N GLN A 131 -1.82 22.07 -9.43
CA GLN A 131 -0.49 22.60 -9.16
C GLN A 131 -0.07 22.22 -7.74
N GLY A 132 1.21 21.94 -7.55
CA GLY A 132 1.75 21.50 -6.26
C GLY A 132 3.16 20.97 -6.41
N ALA A 133 3.69 20.40 -5.33
CA ALA A 133 5.00 19.75 -5.33
C ALA A 133 4.86 18.36 -5.95
N PRO A 134 5.51 18.05 -7.10
CA PRO A 134 5.37 16.76 -7.74
C PRO A 134 5.87 15.62 -6.84
N LEU A 135 5.14 14.50 -6.85
CA LEU A 135 5.62 13.25 -6.28
C LEU A 135 6.61 12.59 -7.25
N ILE A 136 7.56 11.85 -6.71
CA ILE A 136 8.69 11.27 -7.45
C ILE A 136 8.53 9.76 -7.52
N ALA A 137 8.96 9.13 -8.62
CA ALA A 137 8.98 7.67 -8.77
C ALA A 137 7.64 7.00 -8.39
N THR A 138 6.53 7.62 -8.80
CA THR A 138 5.20 7.13 -8.48
C THR A 138 4.88 5.88 -9.26
N SER A 139 4.22 4.92 -8.63
CA SER A 139 3.75 3.72 -9.30
C SER A 139 2.44 3.24 -8.69
N VAL A 140 1.63 2.55 -9.49
CA VAL A 140 0.31 2.09 -9.07
C VAL A 140 0.09 0.64 -9.44
N SER A 141 -0.59 -0.09 -8.56
CA SER A 141 -1.12 -1.42 -8.83
C SER A 141 -2.47 -1.56 -8.14
N SER A 142 -3.37 -2.32 -8.75
CA SER A 142 -4.68 -2.63 -8.19
C SER A 142 -5.03 -4.09 -8.42
N TRP A 143 -6.11 -4.56 -7.80
CA TRP A 143 -6.57 -5.92 -8.03
C TRP A 143 -6.85 -6.22 -9.51
N GLN A 144 -7.40 -5.25 -10.24
CA GLN A 144 -7.73 -5.37 -11.67
C GLN A 144 -6.50 -5.19 -12.57
N ILE A 145 -5.54 -4.36 -12.15
CA ILE A 145 -4.27 -4.13 -12.84
C ILE A 145 -3.14 -4.49 -11.87
N PRO A 146 -2.83 -5.79 -11.70
CA PRO A 146 -1.90 -6.25 -10.67
C PRO A 146 -0.44 -5.93 -10.99
N GLN A 147 -0.14 -5.56 -12.24
CA GLN A 147 1.18 -5.12 -12.64
C GLN A 147 1.48 -3.73 -12.07
N ASN A 148 2.72 -3.55 -11.63
CA ASN A 148 3.20 -2.24 -11.20
C ASN A 148 3.35 -1.35 -12.44
N THR A 149 2.51 -0.32 -12.54
CA THR A 149 2.45 0.65 -13.65
C THR A 149 3.03 1.99 -13.22
#